data_AF-A0A2D0IMW2-F1
#
_entry.id   AF-A0A2D0IMW2-F1
#
_cell.length_a   1.000
_cell.length_b   1.000
_cell.length_c   1.000
_cell.angle_alpha   90.00
_cell.angle_beta   90.00
_cell.angle_gamma   90.00
#
_symmetry.space_group_name_H-M   'P 1'
#
loop_
_entity.id
_entity.type
_entity.pdbx_description
1 polymer ?
#
loop_
_entity_poly.entity_id
_entity_poly.type
_entity_poly.pdbx_seq_one_letter_code
_entity_poly.pdbx_strand_id
1 'polypeptide(L)' 'MNLQDFGCLRALAENGLTVPDNIALVCFNATLQSQFNVPSLTAVRQPIDKMTKTAIEILITWNSSGA' A
#
# COMPACT_ATOMS: atom_id res chain seq x y z
N MET A 1 4.76 3.68 4.89
CA MET A 1 4.31 4.93 4.31
C MET A 1 5.00 4.95 2.96
N ASN A 2 4.27 4.76 1.87
CA ASN A 2 4.92 4.62 0.56
C ASN A 2 5.16 6.00 -0.05
N LEU A 3 6.38 6.20 -0.57
CA LEU A 3 6.80 7.44 -1.24
C LEU A 3 5.88 7.80 -2.42
N GLN A 4 5.33 6.79 -3.09
CA GLN A 4 4.46 6.94 -4.25
C GLN A 4 3.16 7.68 -3.92
N ASP A 5 2.55 7.38 -2.77
CA ASP A 5 1.28 7.99 -2.34
C ASP A 5 1.46 9.50 -2.10
N PHE A 6 2.59 9.87 -1.48
CA PHE A 6 2.91 11.27 -1.18
C PHE A 6 3.27 12.05 -2.45
N GLY A 7 4.00 11.43 -3.37
CA GLY A 7 4.29 12.01 -4.69
C GLY A 7 3.01 12.27 -5.48
N CYS A 8 2.04 11.35 -5.42
CA CYS A 8 0.77 11.50 -6.09
C CYS A 8 -0.07 12.63 -5.48
N LEU A 9 -0.22 12.67 -4.14
CA LEU A 9 -0.88 13.78 -3.45
C LEU A 9 -0.24 15.13 -3.77
N ARG A 10 1.09 15.19 -3.81
CA ARG A 10 1.81 16.42 -4.16
C ARG A 10 1.57 16.85 -5.60
N ALA A 11 1.65 15.93 -6.56
CA ALA A 11 1.38 16.25 -7.96
C ALA A 11 -0.06 16.76 -8.17
N LEU A 12 -1.04 16.16 -7.48
CA LEU A 12 -2.43 16.62 -7.51
C LEU A 12 -2.56 18.05 -6.95
N ALA A 13 -1.93 18.30 -5.79
CA ALA A 13 -1.91 19.63 -5.18
C ALA A 13 -1.23 20.69 -6.07
N GLU A 14 -0.12 20.34 -6.72
CA GLU A 14 0.59 21.23 -7.67
C GLU A 14 -0.25 21.58 -8.91
N ASN A 15 -1.23 20.75 -9.25
CA ASN A 15 -2.20 21.01 -10.32
C ASN A 15 -3.51 21.62 -9.82
N GLY A 16 -3.59 22.00 -8.53
CA GLY A 16 -4.79 22.58 -7.92
C GLY A 16 -5.96 21.63 -7.78
N LEU A 17 -5.73 20.31 -7.84
CA LEU A 17 -6.76 19.28 -7.68
C LEU A 17 -6.83 18.83 -6.22
N THR A 18 -8.05 18.79 -5.67
CA THR A 18 -8.27 18.32 -4.30
C THR A 18 -8.58 16.83 -4.25
N VAL A 19 -8.07 16.19 -3.20
CA VAL A 19 -8.42 14.81 -2.83
C VAL A 19 -9.24 14.90 -1.54
N PRO A 20 -10.45 14.33 -1.47
CA PRO A 20 -11.08 13.46 -2.47
C PRO A 20 -11.99 14.15 -3.51
N ASP A 21 -12.23 15.47 -3.43
CA ASP A 21 -13.36 16.08 -4.15
C ASP A 21 -13.20 16.10 -5.68
N ASN A 22 -12.00 16.38 -6.19
CA ASN A 22 -11.73 16.31 -7.63
C ASN A 22 -11.30 14.91 -8.05
N ILE A 23 -10.45 14.27 -7.24
CA ILE A 23 -9.91 12.95 -7.52
C ILE A 23 -9.85 12.15 -6.22
N ALA A 24 -10.47 10.96 -6.22
CA ALA A 24 -10.31 10.00 -5.13
C ALA A 24 -9.00 9.22 -5.30
N LEU A 25 -8.24 9.09 -4.21
CA LEU A 25 -6.98 8.34 -4.17
C LEU A 25 -7.11 7.14 -3.22
N VAL A 26 -6.78 5.94 -3.74
CA VAL A 26 -6.76 4.69 -2.98
C VAL A 26 -5.40 4.02 -3.14
N CYS A 27 -4.77 3.66 -2.03
CA CYS A 27 -3.41 3.12 -2.02
C CYS A 27 -3.39 1.64 -1.61
N PHE A 28 -2.39 0.91 -2.09
CA PHE A 28 -2.02 -0.40 -1.56
C PHE A 28 -0.83 -0.22 -0.62
N ASN A 29 -0.83 -0.87 0.54
CA ASN A 29 0.24 -0.82 1.55
C ASN A 29 0.34 0.50 2.33
N ALA A 30 -0.80 1.02 2.82
CA ALA A 30 -0.74 1.99 3.91
C ALA A 30 -0.05 1.36 5.12
N THR A 31 0.89 2.08 5.70
CA THR A 31 1.35 1.78 7.06
C THR A 31 0.54 2.63 8.04
N LEU A 32 0.66 2.37 9.35
CA LEU A 32 -0.01 3.17 10.39
C LEU A 32 0.17 4.69 10.18
N GLN A 33 1.35 5.09 9.70
CA GLN A 33 1.70 6.47 9.43
C GLN A 33 0.82 7.14 8.34
N SER A 34 0.23 6.38 7.41
CA SER A 34 -0.65 6.92 6.36
C SER A 34 -1.97 7.52 6.91
N GLN A 35 -2.35 7.18 8.15
CA GLN A 35 -3.51 7.77 8.83
C GLN A 35 -3.29 9.24 9.20
N PHE A 36 -2.04 9.66 9.39
CA PHE A 36 -1.66 11.01 9.79
C PHE A 36 -1.37 11.94 8.61
N ASN A 37 -1.57 11.49 7.38
CA ASN A 37 -1.51 12.37 6.21
C ASN A 37 -2.72 13.31 6.21
N VAL A 38 -2.53 14.50 5.64
CA VAL A 38 -3.62 15.44 5.33
C VAL A 38 -3.68 15.56 3.81
N PRO A 39 -4.73 15.03 3.16
CA PRO A 39 -5.84 14.23 3.71
C PRO A 39 -5.41 12.81 4.13
N SER A 40 -6.18 12.18 5.03
CA SER A 40 -5.96 10.78 5.40
C SER A 40 -6.18 9.88 4.18
N LEU A 41 -5.27 8.94 3.95
CA LEU A 41 -5.32 8.08 2.77
C LEU A 41 -6.23 6.87 2.97
N THR A 42 -7.13 6.64 2.00
CA THR A 42 -7.87 5.38 1.90
C THR A 42 -6.92 4.31 1.36
N ALA A 43 -6.87 3.15 2.00
CA ALA A 43 -5.98 2.09 1.57
C ALA A 43 -6.53 0.69 1.76
N VAL A 44 -6.12 -0.20 0.87
CA VAL A 44 -6.43 -1.62 0.95
C VAL A 44 -5.55 -2.27 2.02
N ARG A 45 -6.18 -2.81 3.07
CA ARG A 45 -5.49 -3.61 4.08
C ARG A 45 -5.19 -4.99 3.52
N GLN A 46 -3.91 -5.26 3.24
CA GLN A 46 -3.48 -6.58 2.82
C GLN A 46 -3.51 -7.57 4.00
N PRO A 47 -3.91 -8.83 3.78
CA PRO A 47 -3.90 -9.86 4.81
C PRO A 47 -2.47 -10.41 4.99
N ILE A 48 -1.55 -9.55 5.45
CA ILE A 48 -0.11 -9.86 5.56
C ILE A 48 0.10 -11.13 6.39
N ASP A 49 -0.65 -11.33 7.47
CA ASP A 49 -0.53 -12.55 8.30
C ASP A 49 -0.78 -13.84 7.49
N LYS A 50 -1.81 -13.83 6.63
CA LYS A 50 -2.12 -14.96 5.75
C LYS A 50 -1.03 -15.13 4.68
N MET A 51 -0.58 -14.03 4.08
CA MET A 51 0.47 -14.05 3.07
C MET A 51 1.78 -14.61 3.64
N THR A 52 2.18 -14.16 4.82
CA THR A 52 3.38 -14.64 5.53
C THR A 52 3.26 -16.12 5.87
N LYS A 53 2.11 -16.55 6.43
CA LYS A 53 1.88 -17.97 6.72
C LYS A 53 2.01 -18.83 5.47
N THR A 54 1.34 -18.45 4.39
CA THR A 54 1.42 -19.20 3.11
C THR A 54 2.83 -19.20 2.54
N ALA A 55 3.56 -18.08 2.60
CA ALA A 55 4.95 -18.03 2.12
C ALA A 55 5.88 -18.97 2.90
N ILE A 56 5.71 -19.05 4.23
CA ILE A 56 6.47 -19.97 5.08
C ILE A 56 6.10 -21.42 4.78
N GLU A 57 4.82 -21.74 4.60
CA GLU A 57 4.36 -23.08 4.22
C GLU A 57 4.96 -23.51 2.88
N ILE A 58 4.98 -22.62 1.88
CA ILE A 58 5.65 -22.87 0.59
C ILE A 58 7.13 -23.14 0.81
N LEU A 59 7.83 -22.36 1.63
CA LEU A 59 9.25 -22.54 1.89
C LEU A 59 9.58 -23.85 2.60
N ILE A 60 8.74 -24.28 3.57
CA ILE A 60 8.91 -25.55 4.28
C ILE A 60 8.67 -26.74 3.35
N THR A 61 7.65 -26.63 2.49
CA THR A 61 7.32 -27.67 1.50
C THR A 61 8.16 -27.60 0.24
N TRP A 62 9.08 -26.62 0.17
CA TRP A 62 9.98 -26.45 -0.95
C TRP A 62 11.01 -27.57 -0.97
N ASN A 63 10.69 -28.62 -1.71
CA ASN A 63 11.66 -29.62 -2.08
C ASN A 63 12.47 -29.07 -3.25
N SER A 64 13.75 -28.83 -3.05
CA SER A 64 14.72 -28.43 -4.08
C SER A 64 15.04 -29.59 -5.03
N SER A 65 14.02 -30.20 -5.62
CA SER A 65 14.15 -31.20 -6.68
C SER A 65 14.13 -30.49 -8.03
N GLY A 66 15.27 -29.91 -8.40
CA GLY A 66 15.43 -29.19 -9.66
C GLY A 66 16.67 -28.31 -9.73
N ALA A 67 17.81 -28.82 -9.26
CA ALA A 67 19.14 -28.32 -9.61
C ALA A 67 19.95 -29.49 -10.18
#